data_AF-A0A2E7HBA2-F1
#
_entry.id   AF-A0A2E7HBA2-F1
#
_cell.length_a   1.000
_cell.length_b   1.000
_cell.length_c   1.000
_cell.angle_alpha   90.00
_cell.angle_beta   90.00
_cell.angle_gamma   90.00
#
_symmetry.space_group_name_H-M   'P 1'
#
loop_
_entity.id
_entity.type
_entity.pdbx_description
1 polymer ?
#
loop_
_entity_poly.entity_id
_entity_poly.type
_entity_poly.pdbx_seq_one_letter_code
_entity_poly.pdbx_strand_id
1 'polypeptide(L)'
;MWTGVAWKANHPLTSPAIDATVQAHHLLTRHHQEGTMARHHTGGCMCGKVRFEVSGALREVIACHCRECQRASSNHVTATATQPGSLKIVEDVVLA
;
A
#
# COMPACT_ATOMS: atom_id res chain seq x y z
N MET A 1 -40.36 23.74 23.21
CA MET A 1 -39.37 24.53 22.43
C MET A 1 -37.98 24.01 22.79
N TRP A 2 -37.38 23.20 21.91
CA TRP A 2 -36.03 22.66 22.08
C TRP A 2 -35.01 23.71 21.64
N THR A 3 -34.43 24.44 22.57
CA THR A 3 -33.29 25.32 22.29
C THR A 3 -32.01 24.68 22.79
N GLY A 4 -31.15 24.30 21.83
CA GLY A 4 -29.69 24.30 22.01
C GLY A 4 -29.11 23.08 22.72
N VAL A 5 -28.82 22.01 21.97
CA VAL A 5 -27.74 21.11 22.35
C VAL A 5 -26.43 21.81 21.98
N ALA A 6 -25.75 22.34 23.01
CA ALA A 6 -24.46 22.98 22.89
C ALA A 6 -23.40 21.95 22.45
N TRP A 7 -23.08 21.95 21.16
CA TRP A 7 -21.90 21.34 20.55
C TRP A 7 -20.64 22.07 21.05
N LYS A 8 -20.23 21.81 22.29
CA LYS A 8 -18.93 22.23 22.84
C LYS A 8 -18.27 21.04 23.52
N ALA A 9 -17.62 20.21 22.70
CA ALA A 9 -16.51 19.40 23.15
C ALA A 9 -15.45 19.40 22.03
N ASN A 10 -14.67 20.49 22.01
CA ASN A 10 -13.38 20.54 21.33
C ASN A 10 -12.48 19.51 22.02
N HIS A 11 -12.49 18.25 21.55
CA HIS A 11 -11.42 17.32 21.85
C HIS A 11 -10.33 17.53 20.80
N PRO A 12 -9.17 18.10 21.13
CA PRO A 12 -8.05 18.10 20.21
C PRO A 12 -7.68 16.63 19.97
N LEU A 13 -7.61 16.22 18.70
CA LEU A 13 -7.19 14.87 18.28
C LEU A 13 -5.70 14.58 18.57
N THR A 14 -5.06 15.36 19.45
CA THR A 14 -3.65 15.27 19.83
C THR A 14 -3.51 14.63 21.20
N SER A 15 -4.17 13.48 21.42
CA SER A 15 -3.89 12.70 22.62
C SER A 15 -2.50 12.06 22.46
N PRO A 16 -1.59 12.19 23.45
CA PRO A 16 -0.28 11.53 23.40
C PRO A 16 -0.40 9.99 23.28
N ALA A 17 -1.56 9.43 23.63
CA ALA A 17 -1.86 8.02 23.40
C ALA A 17 -2.05 7.67 21.91
N ILE A 18 -2.60 8.58 21.09
CA ILE A 18 -2.75 8.35 19.64
C ILE A 18 -1.39 8.42 18.97
N ASP A 19 -0.57 9.42 19.31
CA ASP A 19 0.77 9.59 18.75
C ASP A 19 1.69 8.41 19.12
N ALA A 20 1.67 7.99 20.40
CA ALA A 20 2.40 6.80 20.84
C ALA A 20 1.93 5.50 20.16
N THR A 21 0.64 5.38 19.84
CA THR A 21 0.10 4.21 19.11
C THR A 21 0.51 4.24 17.64
N VAL A 22 0.49 5.41 16.98
CA VAL A 22 0.95 5.58 15.60
C VAL A 22 2.46 5.33 15.50
N GLN A 23 3.24 5.84 16.45
CA GLN A 23 4.69 5.65 16.51
C GLN A 23 5.05 4.20 16.85
N ALA A 24 4.29 3.53 17.72
CA ALA A 24 4.41 2.09 17.95
C ALA A 24 4.04 1.26 16.70
N HIS A 25 3.03 1.67 15.92
CA HIS A 25 2.69 1.02 14.65
C HIS A 25 3.83 1.16 13.63
N HIS A 26 4.49 2.33 13.54
CA HIS A 26 5.69 2.53 12.71
C HIS A 26 6.94 1.77 13.21
N LEU A 27 7.01 1.41 14.49
CA LEU A 27 8.10 0.61 15.07
C LEU A 27 7.85 -0.90 14.90
N LEU A 28 6.60 -1.36 15.02
CA LEU A 28 6.20 -2.76 14.86
C LEU A 28 6.08 -3.18 13.38
N THR A 29 5.80 -2.24 12.47
CA THR A 29 5.76 -2.49 11.01
C THR A 29 7.13 -2.41 10.34
N ARG A 30 8.23 -2.21 11.10
CA ARG A 30 9.60 -2.40 10.58
C ARG A 30 9.91 -3.88 10.43
N HIS A 31 9.15 -4.57 9.60
CA HIS A 31 9.59 -5.79 8.95
C HIS A 31 10.58 -5.41 7.83
N HIS A 32 11.75 -4.89 8.22
CA HIS A 32 12.93 -4.99 7.37
C HIS A 32 13.30 -6.46 7.33
N GLN A 33 12.92 -7.16 6.26
CA GLN A 33 13.44 -8.49 5.98
C GLN A 33 14.93 -8.36 5.66
N GLU A 34 15.77 -8.65 6.63
CA GLU A 34 17.16 -9.05 6.42
C GLU A 34 17.15 -10.40 5.72
N GLY A 35 17.59 -10.43 4.46
CA GLY A 35 17.59 -11.63 3.65
C GLY A 35 18.02 -11.36 2.22
N THR A 36 19.30 -11.05 2.04
CA THR A 36 20.00 -10.92 0.76
C THR A 36 20.08 -12.27 0.03
N MET A 37 18.93 -12.82 -0.36
CA MET A 37 18.84 -13.81 -1.43
C MET A 37 18.08 -13.15 -2.56
N ALA A 38 18.65 -13.19 -3.77
CA ALA A 38 18.03 -12.63 -4.97
C ALA A 38 16.71 -13.36 -5.24
N ARG A 39 15.62 -12.83 -4.69
CA ARG A 39 14.28 -13.36 -4.92
C ARG A 39 13.83 -12.87 -6.29
N HIS A 40 13.59 -13.82 -7.17
CA HIS A 40 13.02 -13.56 -8.49
C HIS A 40 11.55 -13.96 -8.46
N HIS A 41 10.69 -13.03 -8.82
CA HIS A 41 9.24 -13.19 -8.89
C HIS A 41 8.80 -13.01 -10.34
N THR A 42 7.79 -13.75 -10.76
CA THR A 42 7.17 -13.61 -12.07
C THR A 42 5.68 -13.31 -11.91
N GLY A 43 5.10 -12.66 -12.91
CA GLY A 43 3.67 -12.36 -12.94
C GLY A 43 3.20 -11.93 -14.31
N GLY A 44 1.93 -11.57 -14.41
CA GLY A 44 1.36 -11.07 -15.64
C GLY A 44 0.00 -10.44 -15.44
N CYS A 45 -0.44 -9.70 -16.46
CA CYS A 45 -1.79 -9.18 -16.50
C CYS A 45 -2.78 -10.31 -16.77
N MET A 46 -3.98 -10.22 -16.20
CA MET A 46 -5.03 -11.23 -16.36
C MET A 46 -5.53 -11.38 -17.81
N CYS A 47 -5.25 -10.40 -18.68
CA CYS A 47 -5.52 -10.52 -20.11
C CYS A 47 -4.62 -11.55 -20.83
N GLY A 48 -3.56 -12.03 -20.18
CA GLY A 48 -2.61 -13.00 -20.71
C GLY A 48 -1.57 -12.43 -21.68
N LYS A 49 -1.72 -11.16 -22.08
CA LYS A 49 -0.91 -10.47 -23.10
C LYS A 49 0.31 -9.72 -22.55
N VAL A 50 0.44 -9.64 -21.23
CA VAL A 50 1.52 -8.91 -20.56
C VAL A 50 2.15 -9.79 -19.49
N ARG A 51 3.48 -9.92 -19.51
CA ARG A 51 4.27 -10.67 -18.53
C ARG A 51 5.37 -9.80 -17.97
N PHE A 52 5.67 -10.01 -16.69
CA PHE A 52 6.71 -9.27 -16.00
C PHE A 52 7.52 -10.14 -15.04
N GLU A 53 8.74 -9.69 -14.78
CA GLU A 53 9.65 -10.23 -13.80
C GLU A 53 10.03 -9.14 -12.79
N VAL A 54 10.15 -9.52 -11.52
CA VAL A 54 10.60 -8.65 -10.44
C VAL A 54 11.77 -9.27 -9.71
N SER A 55 12.85 -8.51 -9.54
CA SER A 55 14.00 -8.91 -8.73
C SER A 55 13.97 -8.25 -7.35
N GLY A 56 14.60 -8.92 -6.38
CA GLY A 56 14.76 -8.41 -5.03
C GLY A 56 13.52 -8.54 -4.16
N ALA A 57 13.53 -7.83 -3.03
CA ALA A 57 12.47 -7.90 -2.05
C ALA A 57 11.22 -7.13 -2.50
N LEU A 58 10.05 -7.73 -2.26
CA LEU A 58 8.76 -7.08 -2.36
C LEU A 58 8.35 -6.55 -0.99
N ARG A 59 7.72 -5.37 -0.96
CA ARG A 59 7.02 -4.86 0.23
C ARG A 59 5.89 -5.82 0.60
N GLU A 60 5.56 -5.90 1.89
CA GLU A 60 4.36 -6.60 2.35
C GLU A 60 3.11 -6.18 1.55
N VAL A 61 2.25 -7.16 1.28
CA VAL A 61 1.02 -6.93 0.53
C VAL A 61 0.04 -6.14 1.40
N ILE A 62 -0.52 -5.05 0.87
CA ILE A 62 -1.51 -4.22 1.57
C ILE A 62 -2.82 -4.12 0.79
N ALA A 63 -3.90 -3.86 1.52
CA ALA A 63 -5.12 -3.31 0.95
C ALA A 63 -4.98 -1.79 0.82
N CYS A 64 -4.70 -1.29 -0.39
CA CYS A 64 -4.52 0.14 -0.63
C CYS A 64 -5.88 0.83 -0.86
N HIS A 65 -6.14 1.90 -0.11
CA HIS A 65 -7.37 2.68 -0.16
C HIS A 65 -7.14 4.14 -0.62
N CYS A 66 -6.01 4.46 -1.27
CA CYS A 66 -5.77 5.84 -1.70
C CYS A 66 -6.78 6.29 -2.77
N ARG A 67 -6.91 7.61 -2.96
CA ARG A 67 -7.85 8.22 -3.89
C ARG A 67 -7.64 7.70 -5.32
N GLU A 68 -6.40 7.46 -5.71
CA GLU A 68 -6.02 6.96 -7.04
C GLU A 68 -6.50 5.51 -7.23
N CYS A 69 -6.24 4.63 -6.26
CA CYS A 69 -6.70 3.25 -6.31
C CYS A 69 -8.23 3.17 -6.29
N GLN A 70 -8.90 3.97 -5.45
CA GLN A 70 -10.37 4.04 -5.43
C GLN A 70 -10.93 4.51 -6.77
N ARG A 71 -10.30 5.49 -7.44
CA ARG A 71 -10.73 5.91 -8.79
C ARG A 71 -10.53 4.83 -9.84
N ALA A 72 -9.45 4.04 -9.74
CA ALA A 72 -9.12 3.02 -10.71
C ALA A 72 -10.00 1.77 -10.60
N SER A 73 -10.35 1.34 -9.39
CA SER A 73 -11.08 0.08 -9.17
C SER A 73 -12.44 0.23 -8.48
N SER A 74 -12.83 1.45 -8.08
CA SER A 74 -14.00 1.72 -7.21
C SER A 74 -13.93 1.03 -5.84
N ASN A 75 -12.78 0.46 -5.45
CA ASN A 75 -12.57 -0.23 -4.18
C ASN A 75 -11.08 -0.12 -3.77
N HIS A 76 -10.69 -0.87 -2.75
CA HIS A 76 -9.28 -1.13 -2.48
C HIS A 76 -8.67 -2.03 -3.55
N VAL A 77 -7.34 -1.99 -3.62
CA VAL A 77 -6.56 -2.95 -4.41
C VAL A 77 -5.55 -3.65 -3.52
N THR A 78 -5.28 -4.91 -3.82
CA THR A 78 -4.17 -5.67 -3.24
C THR A 78 -2.88 -5.21 -3.90
N ALA A 79 -2.00 -4.55 -3.15
CA ALA A 79 -0.80 -3.91 -3.69
C ALA A 79 0.48 -4.27 -2.93
N THR A 80 1.56 -4.51 -3.67
CA THR A 80 2.94 -4.58 -3.18
C THR A 80 3.79 -3.52 -3.91
N ALA A 81 5.08 -3.44 -3.62
CA ALA A 81 6.04 -2.58 -4.31
C ALA A 81 7.43 -3.23 -4.32
N THR A 82 8.24 -2.88 -5.33
CA THR A 82 9.67 -3.23 -5.42
C THR A 82 10.50 -1.95 -5.56
N GLN A 83 11.82 -2.08 -5.50
CA GLN A 83 12.75 -0.97 -5.76
C GLN A 83 12.65 -0.50 -7.21
N PRO A 84 12.84 0.82 -7.49
CA PRO A 84 12.96 1.31 -8.85
C PRO A 84 14.02 0.53 -9.64
N GLY A 85 13.74 0.24 -10.91
CA GLY A 85 14.62 -0.55 -11.78
C GLY A 85 14.56 -2.07 -11.55
N SER A 86 13.81 -2.55 -10.55
CA SER A 86 13.70 -3.99 -10.25
C SER A 86 12.49 -4.68 -10.88
N LEU A 87 11.69 -3.96 -11.70
CA LEU A 87 10.58 -4.50 -12.48
C LEU A 87 10.93 -4.47 -13.97
N LYS A 88 10.79 -5.61 -14.64
CA LYS A 88 10.99 -5.74 -16.09
C LYS A 88 9.72 -6.29 -16.74
N ILE A 89 9.20 -5.59 -17.75
CA ILE A 89 8.17 -6.14 -18.65
C ILE A 89 8.91 -7.03 -19.66
N VAL A 90 8.57 -8.32 -19.69
CA VAL A 90 9.23 -9.32 -20.56
C VAL A 90 8.38 -9.69 -21.77
N GLU A 91 7.07 -9.43 -21.72
CA GLU A 91 6.15 -9.57 -22.84
C GLU A 91 5.10 -8.46 -22.75
N ASP A 92 4.83 -7.77 -23.85
CA ASP A 92 3.72 -6.83 -24.02
C ASP A 92 3.27 -6.84 -25.48
N VAL A 93 2.17 -7.53 -25.75
CA VAL A 93 1.57 -7.58 -27.11
C VAL A 93 0.44 -6.59 -27.30
N VAL A 94 0.17 -5.69 -26.33
CA VAL A 94 -0.86 -4.66 -26.44
C VAL A 94 -0.30 -3.28 -26.81
N LEU A 95 0.98 -3.04 -26.54
CA LEU A 95 1.71 -1.82 -26.94
C LEU A 95 2.52 -1.99 -28.24
N ALA A 96 2.38 -3.12 -28.94
CA ALA A 96 3.03 -3.41 -30.22
C ALA A 96 2.26 -2.84 -31.42
#